data_AF-A0A1J3HHW2-F1
#
_entry.id   AF-A0A1J3HHW2-F1
#
_cell.length_a   1.000
_cell.length_b   1.000
_cell.length_c   1.000
_cell.angle_alpha   90.00
_cell.angle_beta   90.00
_cell.angle_gamma   90.00
#
_symmetry.space_group_name_H-M   'P 1'
#
loop_
_entity.id
_entity.type
_entity.pdbx_description
1 polymer ?
#
loop_
_entity_poly.entity_id
_entity_poly.type
_entity_poly.pdbx_seq_one_letter_code
_entity_poly.pdbx_strand_id
1 'polypeptide(L)'
;NLQILVLRSNKFHGPLSSLGDSLSFPNLRMFDISENRFTGVLPSDYFAGWSAMSSVVDIVDSTLFKYAGRSSPYYHNSVGLTNKGLKMELVGSVFTMYKTIDVSGNRLEVDIPESIGLLKELIVLN
;
A
#
# COMPACT_ATOMS: atom_id res chain seq x y z
N ASN A 1 0.48 13.84 -0.97
CA ASN A 1 1.87 13.36 -0.80
C ASN A 1 2.03 12.11 0.08
N LEU A 2 0.95 11.40 0.44
CA LEU A 2 1.05 10.14 1.19
C LEU A 2 1.65 9.03 0.32
N GLN A 3 2.61 8.28 0.86
CA GLN A 3 3.29 7.16 0.16
C GLN A 3 3.12 5.83 0.90
N ILE A 4 3.07 5.86 2.22
CA ILE A 4 2.97 4.69 3.09
C ILE A 4 1.89 4.98 4.12
N LEU A 5 0.94 4.06 4.25
CA LEU A 5 -0.07 4.05 5.30
C LEU A 5 -0.09 2.68 5.95
N VAL A 6 0.25 2.63 7.24
CA VAL A 6 0.23 1.41 8.05
C VAL A 6 -0.62 1.68 9.28
N LEU A 7 -1.79 1.07 9.33
CA LEU A 7 -2.80 1.16 10.40
C LEU A 7 -3.13 -0.22 10.99
N ARG A 8 -2.26 -1.20 10.76
CA ARG A 8 -2.42 -2.58 11.22
C ARG A 8 -2.79 -2.69 12.71
N SER A 9 -3.74 -3.56 13.04
CA SER A 9 -4.10 -3.95 14.41
C SER A 9 -4.59 -2.80 15.32
N ASN A 10 -5.24 -1.77 14.79
CA ASN A 10 -5.70 -0.60 15.55
C ASN A 10 -7.16 -0.66 16.03
N LYS A 11 -7.88 -1.76 15.77
CA LYS A 11 -9.32 -1.92 16.08
C LYS A 11 -10.23 -0.87 15.40
N PHE A 12 -9.75 -0.20 14.34
CA PHE A 12 -10.57 0.71 13.55
C PHE A 12 -11.75 -0.04 12.96
N HIS A 13 -12.88 0.64 12.82
CA HIS A 13 -14.14 0.03 12.42
C HIS A 13 -14.99 1.02 11.62
N GLY A 14 -16.03 0.50 10.99
CA GLY A 14 -16.90 1.25 10.11
C GLY A 14 -16.67 0.90 8.65
N PRO A 15 -17.55 1.38 7.75
CA PRO A 15 -17.48 1.03 6.35
C PRO A 15 -16.30 1.73 5.66
N LEU A 16 -15.64 1.04 4.72
CA LEU A 16 -14.68 1.66 3.79
C LEU A 16 -15.36 2.40 2.63
N SER A 17 -16.69 2.30 2.50
CA SER A 17 -17.45 2.89 1.39
C SER A 17 -17.33 4.43 1.38
N SER A 18 -17.21 4.96 0.16
CA SER A 18 -16.68 6.28 -0.14
C SER A 18 -17.52 7.44 0.39
N LEU A 19 -16.82 8.41 0.98
CA LEU A 19 -17.25 9.80 1.05
C LEU A 19 -17.22 10.39 -0.37
N GLY A 20 -18.15 10.04 -1.25
CA GLY A 20 -18.55 10.77 -2.48
C GLY A 20 -17.52 10.96 -3.62
N ASP A 21 -16.24 11.02 -3.31
CA ASP A 21 -15.12 11.28 -4.20
C ASP A 21 -14.15 10.11 -4.05
N SER A 22 -13.73 9.53 -5.17
CA SER A 22 -12.66 8.54 -5.21
C SER A 22 -11.46 9.09 -4.43
N LEU A 23 -11.17 8.52 -3.26
CA LEU A 23 -10.02 8.89 -2.43
C LEU A 23 -8.76 8.59 -3.26
N SER A 24 -8.26 9.63 -3.94
CA SER A 24 -7.12 9.51 -4.83
C SER A 24 -5.84 9.70 -4.02
N PHE A 25 -5.08 8.62 -3.86
CA PHE A 25 -3.74 8.65 -3.30
C PHE A 25 -2.70 8.36 -4.39
N PRO A 26 -2.40 9.34 -5.27
CA PRO A 26 -1.60 9.11 -6.47
C PRO A 26 -0.15 8.66 -6.19
N ASN A 27 0.37 8.94 -4.99
CA ASN A 27 1.73 8.58 -4.58
C ASN A 27 1.79 7.39 -3.63
N LEU A 28 0.65 6.77 -3.28
CA LEU A 28 0.60 5.64 -2.35
C LEU A 28 1.26 4.42 -2.97
N ARG A 29 2.06 3.73 -2.18
CA ARG A 29 2.81 2.53 -2.56
C ARG A 29 2.59 1.40 -1.57
N MET A 30 2.45 1.72 -0.29
CA MET A 30 2.17 0.72 0.75
C MET A 30 0.91 1.12 1.52
N PHE A 31 -0.05 0.21 1.53
CA PHE A 31 -1.31 0.36 2.23
C PHE A 31 -1.57 -0.90 3.06
N ASP A 32 -1.41 -0.79 4.37
CA ASP A 32 -1.68 -1.87 5.32
C ASP A 32 -2.73 -1.37 6.33
N ILE A 33 -3.95 -1.87 6.19
CA ILE A 33 -5.05 -1.66 7.14
C ILE A 33 -5.45 -2.98 7.82
N SER A 34 -4.56 -3.97 7.80
CA SER A 34 -4.85 -5.33 8.23
C SER A 34 -5.20 -5.44 9.71
N GLU A 35 -5.87 -6.52 10.08
CA GLU A 35 -6.24 -6.82 11.47
C GLU A 35 -7.07 -5.71 12.17
N ASN A 36 -7.93 -5.05 11.40
CA ASN A 36 -8.91 -4.09 11.92
C ASN A 36 -10.33 -4.71 11.90
N ARG A 37 -11.35 -3.87 11.95
CA ARG A 37 -12.77 -4.26 11.95
C ARG A 37 -13.54 -3.46 10.89
N PHE A 38 -12.86 -3.05 9.82
CA PHE A 38 -13.49 -2.36 8.71
C PHE A 38 -14.52 -3.27 8.03
N THR A 39 -15.61 -2.68 7.57
CA THR A 39 -16.76 -3.39 6.97
C THR A 39 -17.10 -2.83 5.59
N GLY A 40 -18.09 -3.44 4.92
CA GLY A 40 -18.66 -2.95 3.68
C GLY A 40 -17.88 -3.38 2.44
N VAL A 41 -18.33 -2.86 1.30
CA VAL A 41 -17.82 -3.17 -0.04
C VAL A 41 -16.88 -2.05 -0.49
N LEU A 42 -15.75 -2.42 -1.10
CA LEU A 42 -14.90 -1.45 -1.77
C LEU A 42 -15.57 -0.98 -3.07
N PRO A 43 -15.68 0.33 -3.33
CA PRO A 43 -16.15 0.86 -4.61
C PRO A 43 -15.43 0.25 -5.82
N SER A 44 -16.12 0.08 -6.94
CA SER A 44 -15.55 -0.54 -8.16
C SER A 44 -14.30 0.18 -8.66
N ASP A 45 -14.20 1.50 -8.43
CA ASP A 45 -13.13 2.41 -8.85
C ASP A 45 -12.14 2.76 -7.72
N TYR A 46 -12.17 2.04 -6.59
CA TYR A 46 -11.38 2.35 -5.39
C TYR A 46 -9.88 2.56 -5.66
N PHE A 47 -9.31 1.82 -6.60
CA PHE A 47 -7.88 1.87 -6.94
C PHE A 47 -7.55 2.77 -8.14
N ALA A 48 -8.55 3.42 -8.76
CA ALA A 48 -8.34 4.21 -9.98
C ALA A 48 -7.36 5.38 -9.79
N GLY A 49 -7.31 5.95 -8.58
CA GLY A 49 -6.45 7.09 -8.25
C GLY A 49 -5.01 6.75 -7.81
N TRP A 50 -4.59 5.48 -7.86
CA TRP A 50 -3.33 5.02 -7.25
C TRP A 50 -2.17 4.99 -8.26
N SER A 51 -1.90 6.14 -8.88
CA SER A 51 -1.00 6.27 -10.04
C SER A 51 0.40 5.67 -9.86
N ALA A 52 1.02 5.81 -8.68
CA ALA A 52 2.34 5.24 -8.37
C ALA A 52 2.38 3.70 -8.42
N MET A 53 1.23 3.04 -8.33
CA MET A 53 1.07 1.59 -8.44
C MET A 53 0.52 1.14 -9.80
N SER A 54 0.00 2.06 -10.62
CA SER A 54 -0.63 1.75 -11.90
C SER A 54 0.31 1.75 -13.11
N SER A 55 1.41 2.51 -13.06
CA SER A 55 2.40 2.54 -14.14
C SER A 55 3.80 2.80 -13.58
N VAL A 56 4.82 2.31 -14.28
CA VAL A 56 6.18 2.84 -14.18
C VAL A 56 6.15 4.25 -14.78
N VAL A 57 5.59 5.22 -14.05
CA VAL A 57 6.17 6.55 -14.19
C VAL A 57 7.57 6.36 -13.64
N ASP A 58 8.57 6.50 -14.53
CA ASP A 58 9.98 6.59 -14.21
C ASP A 58 10.23 7.80 -13.29
N ILE A 59 9.67 7.75 -12.08
CA ILE A 59 10.38 8.16 -10.90
C ILE A 59 11.27 6.95 -10.54
N VAL A 60 12.05 6.48 -11.51
CA VAL A 60 13.47 6.29 -11.25
C VAL A 60 13.96 7.68 -10.88
N ASP A 61 13.66 8.08 -9.65
CA ASP A 61 14.47 9.05 -8.98
C ASP A 61 15.83 8.37 -8.96
N SER A 62 16.66 8.71 -9.94
CA SER A 62 18.02 8.21 -10.05
C SER A 62 18.82 8.53 -8.78
N THR A 63 18.30 9.35 -7.87
CA THR A 63 18.82 9.48 -6.51
C THR A 63 18.52 8.28 -5.60
N LEU A 64 17.37 7.59 -5.73
CA LEU A 64 17.03 6.39 -4.95
C LEU A 64 18.01 5.23 -5.19
N PHE A 65 18.42 5.01 -6.44
CA PHE A 65 19.48 4.04 -6.78
C PHE A 65 20.88 4.49 -6.33
N LYS A 66 21.14 5.80 -6.20
CA LYS A 66 22.41 6.31 -5.62
C LYS A 66 22.52 6.01 -4.12
N TYR A 67 21.40 5.80 -3.42
CA TYR A 67 21.37 5.43 -2.01
C TYR A 67 21.20 3.92 -1.76
N ALA A 68 20.70 3.15 -2.74
CA ALA A 68 20.59 1.69 -2.63
C ALA A 68 21.95 0.97 -2.42
N GLY A 69 23.07 1.62 -2.73
CA GLY A 69 24.44 1.14 -2.46
C GLY A 69 25.24 1.98 -1.46
N ARG A 70 24.67 3.09 -0.96
CA ARG A 70 25.25 3.90 0.11
C ARG A 70 24.22 3.94 1.22
N SER A 71 24.40 3.07 2.20
CA SER A 71 23.80 3.20 3.53
C SER A 71 24.02 4.64 3.97
N SER A 72 23.03 5.51 3.74
CA SER A 72 23.00 6.79 4.39
C SER A 72 22.85 6.43 5.86
N PRO A 73 23.82 6.77 6.74
CA PRO A 73 23.83 6.34 8.13
C PRO A 73 22.66 6.93 8.95
N TYR A 74 21.67 7.53 8.29
CA TYR A 74 20.55 8.26 8.86
C TYR A 74 19.17 7.68 8.52
N TYR A 75 19.06 6.66 7.66
CA TYR A 75 17.76 6.03 7.36
C TYR A 75 17.56 4.75 8.18
N HIS A 76 17.20 4.92 9.45
CA HIS A 76 16.79 3.85 10.38
C HIS A 76 15.28 3.58 10.35
N ASN A 77 14.61 3.84 9.22
CA ASN A 77 13.19 3.55 9.10
C ASN A 77 13.02 2.11 8.64
N SER A 78 12.07 1.42 9.27
CA SER A 78 11.65 0.11 8.84
C SER A 78 10.13 0.02 8.76
N VAL A 79 9.66 -0.88 7.92
CA VAL A 79 8.24 -1.20 7.82
C VAL A 79 8.05 -2.71 7.84
N GLY A 80 7.10 -3.16 8.67
CA GLY A 80 6.67 -4.55 8.69
C GLY A 80 5.82 -4.88 7.47
N LEU A 81 6.07 -6.02 6.85
CA LEU A 81 5.30 -6.55 5.73
C LEU A 81 4.95 -8.01 6.03
N THR A 82 3.76 -8.43 5.62
CA THR A 82 3.42 -9.86 5.50
C THR A 82 3.41 -10.23 4.03
N ASN A 83 4.19 -11.23 3.62
CA ASN A 83 4.21 -11.72 2.25
C ASN A 83 4.05 -13.24 2.29
N LYS A 84 2.96 -13.77 1.71
CA LYS A 84 2.64 -15.21 1.74
C LYS A 84 2.66 -15.80 3.17
N GLY A 85 2.13 -15.05 4.13
CA GLY A 85 2.10 -15.44 5.55
C GLY A 85 3.42 -15.24 6.32
N LEU A 86 4.51 -14.87 5.64
CA LEU A 86 5.79 -14.56 6.28
C LEU A 86 5.84 -13.11 6.71
N LYS A 87 6.01 -12.88 8.01
CA LYS A 87 6.29 -11.55 8.57
C LYS A 87 7.76 -11.21 8.32
N MET A 88 8.01 -10.06 7.72
CA MET A 88 9.34 -9.54 7.43
C MET A 88 9.43 -8.05 7.73
N GLU A 89 10.66 -7.58 7.93
CA GLU A 89 10.96 -6.17 8.16
C GLU A 89 11.77 -5.64 6.98
N LEU A 90 11.26 -4.61 6.30
CA LEU A 90 11.95 -3.91 5.24
C LEU A 90 12.67 -2.70 5.84
N VAL A 91 13.99 -2.67 5.77
CA VAL A 91 14.83 -1.65 6.40
C VAL A 91 15.40 -0.68 5.38
N GLY A 92 15.54 0.59 5.76
CA GLY A 92 16.18 1.62 4.94
C GLY A 92 15.38 1.92 3.69
N SER A 93 16.03 2.09 2.54
CA SER A 93 15.32 2.44 1.30
C SER A 93 14.57 1.27 0.65
N VAL A 94 14.70 0.05 1.15
CA VAL A 94 14.12 -1.15 0.50
C VAL A 94 12.59 -1.07 0.41
N PHE A 95 11.91 -0.57 1.45
CA PHE A 95 10.45 -0.45 1.43
C PHE A 95 9.92 0.49 0.34
N THR A 96 10.75 1.39 -0.20
CA THR A 96 10.34 2.32 -1.26
C THR A 96 10.16 1.64 -2.63
N MET A 97 10.70 0.44 -2.78
CA MET A 97 10.57 -0.41 -3.97
C MET A 97 9.32 -1.30 -3.90
N TYR A 98 8.77 -1.50 -2.71
CA TYR A 98 7.61 -2.37 -2.50
C TYR A 98 6.31 -1.61 -2.75
N LYS A 99 5.45 -2.23 -3.56
CA LYS A 99 4.10 -1.77 -3.85
C LYS A 99 3.13 -2.82 -3.32
N THR A 100 2.47 -2.56 -2.20
CA THR A 100 1.77 -3.59 -1.41
C THR A 100 0.43 -3.11 -0.87
N ILE A 101 -0.56 -4.00 -0.88
CA ILE A 101 -1.86 -3.81 -0.27
C ILE A 101 -2.10 -4.97 0.70
N ASP A 102 -2.42 -4.64 1.96
CA ASP A 102 -2.85 -5.59 2.97
C ASP A 102 -4.16 -5.10 3.61
N VAL A 103 -5.26 -5.75 3.24
CA VAL A 103 -6.60 -5.51 3.79
C VAL A 103 -7.09 -6.69 4.64
N SER A 104 -6.23 -7.69 4.82
CA SER A 104 -6.53 -8.94 5.51
C SER A 104 -6.99 -8.75 6.96
N GLY A 105 -7.76 -9.71 7.48
CA GLY A 105 -8.21 -9.65 8.88
C GLY A 105 -9.22 -8.54 9.18
N ASN A 106 -9.87 -7.98 8.16
CA ASN A 106 -11.04 -7.11 8.29
C ASN A 106 -12.35 -7.90 8.09
N ARG A 107 -13.49 -7.19 8.08
CA ARG A 107 -14.84 -7.73 7.85
C ARG A 107 -15.43 -7.19 6.54
N LEU A 108 -14.59 -7.06 5.52
CA LEU A 108 -14.99 -6.57 4.20
C LEU A 108 -15.85 -7.61 3.49
N GLU A 109 -16.78 -7.11 2.67
CA GLU A 109 -17.64 -7.92 1.82
C GLU A 109 -16.90 -8.30 0.51
N VAL A 110 -17.32 -9.40 -0.11
CA VAL A 110 -16.46 -10.43 -0.74
C VAL A 110 -15.73 -10.01 -2.04
N ASP A 111 -15.96 -8.83 -2.60
CA ASP A 111 -15.45 -8.51 -3.93
C ASP A 111 -14.29 -7.51 -3.91
N ILE A 112 -13.13 -7.97 -4.39
CA ILE A 112 -12.03 -7.08 -4.76
C ILE A 112 -12.45 -6.32 -6.02
N PRO A 113 -12.43 -4.97 -6.01
CA PRO A 113 -12.80 -4.17 -7.17
C PRO A 113 -11.97 -4.49 -8.41
N GLU A 114 -12.59 -4.52 -9.59
CA GLU A 114 -11.88 -4.72 -10.87
C GLU A 114 -10.78 -3.69 -11.12
N SER A 115 -10.91 -2.48 -10.54
CA SER A 115 -9.87 -1.45 -10.58
C SER A 115 -8.53 -1.90 -10.00
N ILE A 116 -8.48 -3.00 -9.22
CA ILE A 116 -7.20 -3.63 -8.83
C ILE A 116 -6.35 -4.00 -10.05
N GLY A 117 -6.99 -4.34 -11.17
CA GLY A 117 -6.32 -4.64 -12.43
C GLY A 117 -5.58 -3.46 -13.06
N LEU A 118 -5.84 -2.23 -12.59
CA LEU A 118 -5.08 -1.04 -12.98
C LEU A 118 -3.70 -1.00 -12.32
N LEU A 119 -3.52 -1.65 -11.16
CA LEU A 119 -2.28 -1.62 -10.37
C LEU A 119 -1.23 -2.57 -10.95
N LYS A 120 -0.68 -2.24 -12.13
CA LYS A 120 0.26 -3.10 -12.87
C LYS A 120 1.56 -3.40 -12.13
N GLU A 121 1.88 -2.60 -11.13
CA GLU A 121 3.11 -2.71 -10.36
C GLU A 121 2.90 -3.26 -8.94
N LEU A 122 1.69 -3.72 -8.62
CA LEU A 122 1.38 -4.33 -7.33
C LEU A 122 2.19 -5.62 -7.14
N ILE A 123 2.96 -5.70 -6.06
CA ILE A 123 3.85 -6.84 -5.75
C ILE A 123 3.19 -7.81 -4.77
N VAL A 124 2.48 -7.28 -3.77
CA VAL A 124 1.83 -8.09 -2.72
C VAL A 124 0.40 -7.60 -2.50
N LEU A 125 -0.54 -8.56 -2.46
CA LEU A 125 -1.93 -8.35 -2.09
C LEU A 125 -2.32 -9.41 -1.05
N ASN A 126 -2.74 -8.98 0.14
CA ASN A 126 -3.29 -9.85 1.20
C ASN A 126 -4.64 -9.35 1.70
#